data_AF-A0A516RK71-F1
#
_entry.id   AF-A0A516RK71-F1
#
_cell.length_a   1.000
_cell.length_b   1.000
_cell.length_c   1.000
_cell.angle_alpha   90.00
_cell.angle_beta   90.00
_cell.angle_gamma   90.00
#
_symmetry.space_group_name_H-M   'P 1'
#
loop_
_entity.id
_entity.type
_entity.pdbx_description
1 polymer ?
#
loop_
_entity_poly.entity_id
_entity_poly.type
_entity_poly.pdbx_seq_one_letter_code
_entity_poly.pdbx_strand_id
1 'polypeptide(L)'
;MRYTMNGIPGLNRLTVISNSRWPVKQVSIKGTNTGWLPMLRDVGMTFTTAALLEGQALSIKVVDTHDRTVTSNDVFPANWSFGQTATAPGF
;
A
#
# COMPACT_ATOMS: atom_id res chain seq x y z
N MET A 1 -3.10 6.50 8.91
CA MET A 1 -2.42 5.37 8.22
C MET A 1 -0.97 5.73 7.94
N ARG A 2 -0.03 4.80 8.11
CA ARG A 2 1.38 4.96 7.73
C ARG A 2 1.81 3.82 6.81
N TYR A 3 2.48 4.16 5.73
CA TYR A 3 2.88 3.26 4.66
C TYR A 3 4.38 3.39 4.42
N THR A 4 5.10 2.29 4.32
CA THR A 4 6.52 2.31 3.94
C THR A 4 6.71 1.45 2.70
N MET A 5 7.22 2.04 1.63
CA MET A 5 7.56 1.34 0.40
C MET A 5 8.96 0.78 0.51
N ASN A 6 9.11 -0.52 0.39
CA ASN A 6 10.36 -1.27 0.38
C ASN A 6 10.39 -2.17 -0.86
N GLY A 7 11.52 -2.81 -1.12
CA GLY A 7 11.61 -3.73 -2.25
C GLY A 7 12.99 -3.78 -2.86
N ILE A 8 13.03 -4.43 -4.01
CA ILE A 8 14.14 -4.46 -4.95
C ILE A 8 13.53 -4.23 -6.35
N PRO A 9 14.31 -3.84 -7.37
CA PRO A 9 13.79 -3.66 -8.72
C PRO A 9 12.95 -4.87 -9.17
N GLY A 10 11.71 -4.61 -9.60
CA GLY A 10 10.75 -5.65 -10.00
C GLY A 10 9.95 -6.33 -8.87
N LEU A 11 10.22 -6.03 -7.59
CA LEU A 11 9.46 -6.54 -6.44
C LEU A 11 9.15 -5.43 -5.44
N ASN A 12 7.88 -5.05 -5.36
CA ASN A 12 7.40 -3.99 -4.48
C ASN A 12 6.81 -4.57 -3.19
N ARG A 13 7.31 -4.09 -2.04
CA ARG A 13 6.92 -4.51 -0.69
C ARG A 13 6.42 -3.33 0.12
N LEU A 14 5.14 -3.35 0.46
CA LEU A 14 4.47 -2.33 1.26
C LEU A 14 4.31 -2.80 2.71
N THR A 15 4.86 -2.04 3.66
CA THR A 15 4.53 -2.19 5.08
C THR A 15 3.39 -1.25 5.43
N VAL A 16 2.35 -1.77 6.10
CA VAL A 16 1.17 -0.97 6.51
C VAL A 16 1.09 -0.91 8.02
N ILE A 17 0.97 0.30 8.57
CA ILE A 17 0.58 0.52 9.96
C ILE A 17 -0.79 1.19 9.96
N SER A 18 -1.80 0.42 10.37
CA SER A 18 -3.18 0.85 10.44
C SER A 18 -3.50 1.44 11.81
N ASN A 19 -4.30 2.51 11.82
CA ASN A 19 -4.93 3.05 13.03
C ASN A 19 -6.31 2.42 13.30
N SER A 20 -6.70 1.38 12.56
CA SER A 20 -7.94 0.65 12.81
C SER A 20 -7.89 -0.05 14.16
N ARG A 21 -9.05 -0.09 14.85
CA ARG A 21 -9.27 -0.96 16.01
C ARG A 21 -9.19 -2.44 15.64
N TRP A 22 -9.44 -2.78 14.38
CA TRP A 22 -9.54 -4.14 13.88
C TRP A 22 -8.37 -4.50 12.98
N PRO A 23 -7.96 -5.78 12.92
CA PRO A 23 -6.90 -6.22 12.02
C PRO A 23 -7.19 -5.86 10.57
N VAL A 24 -6.14 -5.53 9.82
CA VAL A 24 -6.23 -5.39 8.36
C VAL A 24 -6.49 -6.77 7.75
N LYS A 25 -7.50 -6.91 6.90
CA LYS A 25 -7.77 -8.14 6.15
C LYS A 25 -7.18 -8.12 4.75
N GLN A 26 -7.30 -7.00 4.03
CA GLN A 26 -6.89 -6.89 2.63
C GLN A 26 -6.22 -5.54 2.36
N VAL A 27 -5.19 -5.57 1.51
CA VAL A 27 -4.53 -4.38 0.98
C VAL A 27 -4.50 -4.47 -0.54
N SER A 28 -4.73 -3.34 -1.20
CA SER A 28 -4.61 -3.20 -2.65
C SER A 28 -3.86 -1.94 -3.00
N ILE A 29 -3.16 -1.95 -4.12
CA ILE A 29 -2.34 -0.85 -4.61
C ILE A 29 -2.70 -0.53 -6.06
N LYS A 30 -2.65 0.74 -6.42
CA LYS A 30 -2.93 1.23 -7.77
C LYS A 30 -1.86 2.25 -8.15
N GLY A 31 -1.18 2.02 -9.27
CA GLY A 31 -0.35 3.04 -9.93
C GLY A 31 -1.19 3.89 -10.89
N THR A 32 -0.67 5.04 -11.31
CA THR A 32 -1.32 5.93 -12.30
C THR A 32 -1.75 5.19 -13.57
N ASN A 33 -0.99 4.19 -14.02
CA ASN A 33 -1.22 3.43 -15.24
C ASN A 33 -1.81 2.03 -14.99
N THR A 34 -2.32 1.75 -13.79
CA THR A 34 -2.88 0.44 -13.43
C THR A 34 -4.30 0.53 -12.88
N GLY A 35 -5.00 -0.59 -12.84
CA GLY A 35 -6.15 -0.77 -11.95
C GLY A 35 -5.74 -1.01 -10.50
N TRP A 36 -6.71 -1.25 -9.62
CA TRP A 36 -6.44 -1.74 -8.27
C TRP A 36 -5.95 -3.19 -8.33
N LEU A 37 -4.74 -3.42 -7.82
CA LEU A 37 -4.10 -4.73 -7.75
C LEU A 37 -4.11 -5.23 -6.30
N PRO A 38 -4.52 -6.47 -6.04
CA PRO A 38 -4.40 -7.05 -4.70
C PRO A 38 -2.93 -7.23 -4.35
N MET A 39 -2.58 -7.00 -3.08
CA MET A 39 -1.25 -7.33 -2.56
C MET A 39 -1.32 -8.61 -1.74
N LEU A 40 -0.30 -9.45 -1.88
CA LEU A 40 -0.19 -10.70 -1.13
C LEU A 40 0.39 -10.42 0.25
N ARG A 41 -0.26 -10.91 1.31
CA ARG A 41 0.31 -10.83 2.67
C ARG A 41 1.50 -11.76 2.77
N ASP A 42 2.62 -11.21 3.20
CA ASP A 42 3.85 -11.95 3.47
C ASP A 42 3.88 -12.34 4.95
N VAL A 43 4.62 -11.61 5.78
CA VAL A 43 4.64 -11.79 7.25
C VAL A 43 4.11 -10.55 7.96
N GLY A 44 3.21 -10.75 8.92
CA GLY A 44 2.62 -9.69 9.73
C GLY A 44 1.82 -8.67 8.91
N MET A 45 2.27 -7.41 8.93
CA MET A 45 1.65 -6.29 8.21
C MET A 45 2.44 -5.87 6.96
N THR A 46 3.14 -6.83 6.37
CA THR A 46 3.87 -6.66 5.12
C THR A 46 3.08 -7.28 3.98
N PHE A 47 2.96 -6.54 2.88
CA PHE A 47 2.25 -6.96 1.69
C PHE A 47 3.15 -6.77 0.48
N THR A 48 3.14 -7.70 -0.47
CA THR A 48 4.06 -7.70 -1.61
C THR A 48 3.27 -7.80 -2.93
N THR A 49 3.82 -7.19 -3.98
CA THR A 49 3.36 -7.32 -5.36
C THR A 49 4.54 -7.31 -6.33
N ALA A 50 4.40 -8.03 -7.45
CA ALA A 50 5.35 -8.01 -8.56
C ALA A 50 4.94 -7.02 -9.67
N ALA A 51 3.95 -6.16 -9.40
CA ALA A 51 3.53 -5.13 -10.36
C ALA A 51 4.63 -4.07 -10.56
N LEU A 52 4.82 -3.64 -11.81
CA LEU A 52 5.71 -2.52 -12.16
C LEU A 52 5.03 -1.20 -11.77
N LEU A 53 5.49 -0.60 -10.67
CA LEU A 53 4.90 0.60 -10.06
C LEU A 53 5.90 1.78 -9.98
N GLU A 54 7.15 1.55 -10.35
CA GLU A 54 8.18 2.59 -10.42
C GLU A 54 7.76 3.68 -11.41
N GLY A 55 8.03 4.94 -11.07
CA GLY A 55 7.65 6.09 -11.89
C GLY A 55 6.15 6.43 -11.89
N GLN A 56 5.34 5.79 -11.04
CA GLN A 56 3.90 6.04 -10.94
C GLN A 56 3.52 6.54 -9.55
N ALA A 57 2.56 7.48 -9.50
CA ALA A 57 1.96 7.84 -8.22
C ALA A 57 1.13 6.65 -7.71
N LEU A 58 1.23 6.36 -6.41
CA LEU A 58 0.66 5.15 -5.82
C LEU A 58 -0.48 5.50 -4.88
N SER A 59 -1.61 4.89 -5.14
CA SER A 59 -2.77 4.88 -4.27
C SER A 59 -2.85 3.55 -3.53
N ILE A 60 -3.28 3.58 -2.27
CA ILE A 60 -3.39 2.40 -1.40
C ILE A 60 -4.81 2.30 -0.87
N LYS A 61 -5.37 1.09 -0.90
CA LYS A 61 -6.66 0.77 -0.31
C LYS A 61 -6.46 -0.30 0.75
N VAL A 62 -7.02 -0.06 1.93
CA VAL A 62 -6.94 -0.97 3.09
C VAL A 62 -8.33 -1.31 3.56
N VAL A 63 -8.61 -2.60 3.75
CA VAL A 63 -9.86 -3.11 4.31
C VAL A 63 -9.55 -3.82 5.62
N ASP A 64 -10.29 -3.51 6.68
CA ASP A 64 -10.19 -4.22 7.96
C ASP A 64 -11.15 -5.43 8.04
N THR A 65 -11.04 -6.23 9.10
CA THR A 65 -11.89 -7.42 9.29
C THR A 65 -13.38 -7.11 9.50
N HIS A 66 -13.75 -5.84 9.66
CA HIS A 66 -15.13 -5.36 9.78
C HIS A 66 -15.61 -4.66 8.51
N ASP A 67 -14.97 -4.95 7.37
CA ASP A 67 -15.35 -4.43 6.04
C ASP A 67 -15.25 -2.91 5.88
N ARG A 68 -14.64 -2.22 6.85
CA ARG A 68 -14.37 -0.79 6.72
C ARG A 68 -13.23 -0.63 5.73
N THR A 69 -13.34 0.38 4.87
CA THR A 69 -12.37 0.65 3.81
C THR A 69 -11.83 2.06 3.92
N VAL A 70 -10.51 2.20 3.86
CA VAL A 70 -9.81 3.48 3.68
C VAL A 70 -9.10 3.46 2.34
N THR A 71 -9.23 4.55 1.59
CA THR A 71 -8.48 4.76 0.34
C THR A 71 -7.61 6.00 0.49
N SER A 72 -6.29 5.82 0.35
CA SER A 72 -5.29 6.88 0.31
C SER A 72 -4.84 7.08 -1.13
N ASN A 73 -5.39 8.07 -1.82
CA ASN A 73 -5.06 8.36 -3.21
C ASN A 73 -3.70 9.07 -3.31
N ASP A 74 -2.88 8.64 -4.27
CA ASP A 74 -1.58 9.23 -4.64
C ASP A 74 -0.69 9.59 -3.44
N VAL A 75 -0.72 8.71 -2.42
CA VAL A 75 -0.01 8.89 -1.15
C VAL A 75 1.51 8.79 -1.33
N PHE A 76 1.97 8.12 -2.39
CA PHE A 76 3.33 8.23 -2.90
C PHE A 76 3.31 8.98 -4.23
N PRO A 77 4.11 10.05 -4.40
CA PRO A 77 4.25 10.73 -5.69
C PRO A 77 5.05 9.86 -6.68
N ALA A 78 4.98 10.16 -7.98
CA ALA A 78 5.61 9.34 -9.03
C ALA A 78 7.13 9.14 -8.89
N ASN A 79 7.82 10.05 -8.20
CA ASN A 79 9.25 10.00 -7.92
C ASN A 79 9.58 9.33 -6.57
N TRP A 80 8.72 8.43 -6.09
CA TRP A 80 8.95 7.71 -4.85
C TRP A 80 10.19 6.79 -4.93
N SER A 81 10.78 6.47 -3.79
CA SER A 81 11.91 5.55 -3.69
C SER A 81 11.70 4.48 -2.61
N PHE A 82 12.41 3.35 -2.73
CA PHE A 82 12.42 2.35 -1.67
C PHE A 82 13.01 2.93 -0.37
N GLY A 83 12.42 2.56 0.76
CA GLY A 83 12.65 3.13 2.09
C GLY A 83 11.74 4.32 2.41
N GLN A 84 11.04 4.90 1.42
CA GLN A 84 10.17 6.05 1.67
C GLN A 84 8.96 5.68 2.52
N THR A 85 8.61 6.56 3.45
CA THR A 85 7.41 6.45 4.27
C THR A 85 6.47 7.60 4.00
N ALA A 86 5.17 7.30 3.87
CA ALA A 86 4.11 8.28 3.70
C ALA A 86 2.99 8.07 4.73
N THR A 87 2.25 9.14 5.03
CA THR A 87 1.11 9.11 5.95
C THR A 87 -0.14 9.62 5.25
N ALA A 88 -1.31 9.11 5.67
CA ALA A 88 -2.61 9.55 5.18
C ALA A 88 -3.67 9.45 6.27
N PRO A 89 -4.80 10.18 6.14
CA PRO A 89 -5.99 9.96 6.95
C PRO A 89 -6.41 8.48 6.95
N GLY A 90 -7.01 8.04 8.06
CA GLY A 90 -7.32 6.63 8.30
C GLY A 90 -8.78 6.38 8.65
N PHE A 91 -9.00 5.26 9.33
CA PHE A 91 -10.27 4.87 9.93
C PHE A 91 -10.66 5.81 11.07
#